data_AF-A0A7V7BRJ2-F1
#
_entry.id   AF-A0A7V7BRJ2-F1
#
_cell.length_a   1.000
_cell.length_b   1.000
_cell.length_c   1.000
_cell.angle_alpha   90.00
_cell.angle_beta   90.00
_cell.angle_gamma   90.00
#
_symmetry.space_group_name_H-M   'P 1'
#
loop_
_entity.id
_entity.type
_entity.pdbx_description
1 polymer ?
#
loop_
_entity_poly.entity_id
_entity_poly.type
_entity_poly.pdbx_seq_one_letter_code
_entity_poly.pdbx_strand_id
1 'polypeptide(L)'
;MNIVVICSDTFRYDHLGFLKRQPVLTPNLDRLAAESACFSEFHLCSFPTVVNRIEVFTGRYTFPLIDWGALPMHFPVLGEVFQRHGFVTAFLADNPHLMKEGSGFGRGFDVVKDIPGQTDDIFQPKNAPMIELPCAIEKLEPRIRRLERYRRNAYWYRQRGTNTTETLFREAIRWLENPPKRFFLWIDSFDPHEPWDAPKRYLEPYPWNPDGAEVTWPHNGPAGRYSEAELANMRSLYKAEVSQSDYWIGRLLDSMRARAPGEHGRHFLFGSRLLPGRTRICRQTAPGPSDADLRGARPHPVAHPASGRVGRRHNNPGPVPAAGSVRHGARAGRHQSCSVGPRQFTRPPAAPASEPAVLRGRRMPSAEGDPELPHRLDAGLVARLLARERT
;
A
#
# COMPACT_ATOMS: atom_id res chain seq x y z
N MET A 1 -20.04 19.01 3.55
CA MET A 1 -18.65 18.53 3.54
C MET A 1 -18.67 17.08 3.08
N ASN A 2 -18.05 16.79 1.96
CA ASN A 2 -17.85 15.43 1.45
C ASN A 2 -16.38 15.09 1.53
N ILE A 3 -16.04 13.82 1.76
CA ILE A 3 -14.65 13.39 1.92
C ILE A 3 -14.39 12.27 0.92
N VAL A 4 -13.38 12.48 0.06
CA VAL A 4 -12.84 11.43 -0.80
C VAL A 4 -11.39 11.20 -0.41
N VAL A 5 -11.05 9.93 -0.21
CA VAL A 5 -9.68 9.47 -0.01
C VAL A 5 -9.31 8.55 -1.16
N ILE A 6 -8.21 8.87 -1.83
CA ILE A 6 -7.61 8.02 -2.85
C ILE A 6 -6.29 7.51 -2.28
N CYS A 7 -6.15 6.19 -2.20
CA CYS A 7 -4.92 5.54 -1.80
C CYS A 7 -4.42 4.63 -2.90
N SER A 8 -3.24 4.94 -3.43
CA SER A 8 -2.58 4.14 -4.47
C SER A 8 -1.47 3.29 -3.87
N ASP A 9 -1.40 2.01 -4.26
CA ASP A 9 -0.48 1.03 -3.72
C ASP A 9 0.86 0.99 -4.46
N THR A 10 1.93 0.75 -3.72
CA THR A 10 3.36 0.93 -4.06
C THR A 10 3.80 2.25 -4.67
N PHE A 11 2.94 3.27 -4.76
CA PHE A 11 3.33 4.57 -5.31
C PHE A 11 4.57 5.12 -4.59
N ARG A 12 5.53 5.62 -5.37
CA ARG A 12 6.79 6.15 -4.87
C ARG A 12 6.76 7.65 -4.87
N TYR A 13 7.20 8.25 -3.77
CA TYR A 13 7.22 9.71 -3.64
C TYR A 13 8.10 10.39 -4.71
N ASP A 14 9.21 9.77 -5.11
CA ASP A 14 10.14 10.32 -6.11
C ASP A 14 9.59 10.27 -7.55
N HIS A 15 8.39 9.71 -7.73
CA HIS A 15 7.67 9.63 -9.00
C HIS A 15 6.47 10.59 -9.07
N LEU A 16 6.50 11.67 -8.29
CA LEU A 16 5.63 12.82 -8.47
C LEU A 16 6.34 13.86 -9.36
N GLY A 17 5.74 14.22 -10.48
CA GLY A 17 6.31 15.09 -11.51
C GLY A 17 6.72 16.46 -10.98
N PHE A 18 5.91 17.07 -10.12
CA PHE A 18 6.21 18.36 -9.51
C PHE A 18 7.47 18.36 -8.63
N LEU A 19 7.92 17.19 -8.14
CA LEU A 19 9.16 17.06 -7.37
C LEU A 19 10.40 16.96 -8.27
N LYS A 20 10.24 16.68 -9.56
CA LYS A 20 11.32 16.59 -10.57
C LYS A 20 12.48 15.66 -10.17
N ARG A 21 12.21 14.63 -9.35
CA ARG A 21 13.23 13.66 -8.89
C ARG A 21 13.46 12.51 -9.88
N GLN A 22 12.42 12.17 -10.64
CA GLN A 22 12.46 11.19 -11.72
C GLN A 22 11.74 11.77 -12.95
N PRO A 23 12.16 11.45 -14.17
CA PRO A 23 11.45 11.85 -15.38
C PRO A 23 10.21 10.95 -15.53
N VAL A 24 9.08 11.41 -14.98
CA VAL A 24 7.76 10.75 -14.98
C VAL A 24 6.67 11.79 -15.24
N LEU A 25 5.61 11.38 -15.93
CA LEU A 25 4.49 12.24 -16.31
C LEU A 25 3.34 12.07 -15.33
N THR A 26 3.08 13.11 -14.52
CA THR A 26 1.93 13.18 -13.62
C THR A 26 1.24 14.55 -13.66
N PRO A 27 0.84 15.06 -14.84
CA PRO A 27 0.31 16.43 -14.96
C PRO A 27 -0.96 16.68 -14.11
N ASN A 28 -1.78 15.66 -13.85
CA ASN A 28 -3.01 15.84 -13.06
C ASN A 28 -2.72 15.94 -11.57
N LEU A 29 -1.80 15.13 -11.06
CA LEU A 29 -1.31 15.21 -9.68
C LEU A 29 -0.49 16.48 -9.46
N ASP A 30 0.27 16.92 -10.46
CA ASP A 30 1.00 18.20 -10.41
C ASP A 30 0.02 19.38 -10.31
N ARG A 31 -1.05 19.35 -11.11
CA ARG A 31 -2.15 20.32 -11.02
C ARG A 31 -2.85 20.27 -9.66
N LEU A 32 -3.13 19.07 -9.14
CA LEU A 32 -3.71 18.90 -7.81
C LEU A 32 -2.79 19.48 -6.72
N ALA A 33 -1.49 19.20 -6.79
CA ALA A 33 -0.50 19.68 -5.82
C ALA A 33 -0.41 21.21 -5.80
N ALA A 34 -0.48 21.86 -6.97
CA ALA A 34 -0.47 23.33 -7.08
C ALA A 34 -1.69 23.99 -6.41
N GLU A 35 -2.81 23.28 -6.33
CA GLU A 35 -4.07 23.75 -5.74
C GLU A 35 -4.28 23.22 -4.30
N SER A 36 -3.33 22.47 -3.74
CA SER A 36 -3.50 21.72 -2.48
C SER A 36 -2.37 21.94 -1.48
N ALA A 37 -2.62 21.55 -0.24
CA ALA A 37 -1.54 21.38 0.73
C ALA A 37 -0.78 20.08 0.44
N CYS A 38 0.56 20.17 0.36
CA CYS A 38 1.44 19.02 0.18
C CYS A 38 2.28 18.79 1.45
N PHE A 39 2.49 17.53 1.82
CA PHE A 39 3.28 17.14 2.98
C PHE A 39 4.55 16.42 2.52
N SER A 40 5.71 17.09 2.63
CA SER A 40 7.00 16.51 2.23
C SER A 40 7.54 15.47 3.23
N GLU A 41 7.11 15.56 4.49
CA GLU A 41 7.55 14.72 5.60
C GLU A 41 6.40 13.85 6.12
N PHE A 42 5.72 13.15 5.21
CA PHE A 42 4.71 12.16 5.55
C PHE A 42 5.35 10.78 5.61
N HIS A 43 5.35 10.18 6.81
CA HIS A 43 5.96 8.89 7.07
C HIS A 43 4.89 7.86 7.42
N LEU A 44 4.99 6.69 6.80
CA LEU A 44 4.14 5.56 7.14
C LEU A 44 4.60 4.95 8.46
N CYS A 45 3.64 4.43 9.22
CA CYS A 45 3.92 3.76 10.48
C CYS A 45 4.42 2.31 10.27
N SER A 46 3.98 1.66 9.20
CA SER A 46 4.34 0.28 8.87
C SER A 46 4.42 -0.01 7.38
N PHE A 47 5.03 -1.16 7.07
CA PHE A 47 5.04 -1.83 5.78
C PHE A 47 4.94 -3.35 6.04
N PRO A 48 4.35 -4.17 5.14
CA PRO A 48 3.85 -3.87 3.78
C PRO A 48 2.33 -3.53 3.74
N THR A 49 1.75 -3.44 2.52
CA THR A 49 0.38 -2.96 2.20
C THR A 49 -0.66 -3.20 3.28
N VAL A 50 -0.98 -4.46 3.62
CA VAL A 50 -2.08 -4.77 4.53
C VAL A 50 -1.84 -4.23 5.93
N VAL A 51 -0.60 -4.30 6.44
CA VAL A 51 -0.27 -3.78 7.78
C VAL A 51 -0.47 -2.26 7.80
N ASN A 52 -0.01 -1.56 6.75
CA ASN A 52 -0.27 -0.13 6.61
C ASN A 52 -1.77 0.19 6.53
N ARG A 53 -2.55 -0.59 5.78
CA ARG A 53 -4.00 -0.38 5.69
C ARG A 53 -4.70 -0.62 7.01
N ILE A 54 -4.26 -1.58 7.82
CA ILE A 54 -4.77 -1.74 9.20
C ILE A 54 -4.54 -0.46 10.00
N GLU A 55 -3.34 0.12 9.95
CA GLU A 55 -3.03 1.36 10.67
C GLU A 55 -3.87 2.53 10.20
N VAL A 56 -4.02 2.69 8.89
CA VAL A 56 -4.80 3.81 8.33
C VAL A 56 -6.29 3.66 8.67
N PHE A 57 -6.84 2.44 8.56
CA PHE A 57 -8.25 2.20 8.86
C PHE A 57 -8.56 2.33 10.34
N THR A 58 -7.62 1.99 11.23
CA THR A 58 -7.82 2.05 12.68
C THR A 58 -7.27 3.33 13.33
N GLY A 59 -6.45 4.09 12.61
CA GLY A 59 -5.62 5.18 13.13
C GLY A 59 -4.53 4.75 14.12
N ARG A 60 -4.25 3.46 14.29
CA ARG A 60 -3.35 2.96 15.34
C ARG A 60 -1.99 2.62 14.76
N TYR A 61 -0.95 2.78 15.57
CA TYR A 61 0.37 2.21 15.29
C TYR A 61 0.29 0.70 15.58
N THR A 62 0.50 -0.13 14.56
CA THR A 62 0.34 -1.58 14.71
C THR A 62 1.60 -2.37 14.43
N PHE A 63 2.62 -1.78 13.83
CA PHE A 63 3.95 -2.40 13.77
C PHE A 63 4.67 -2.34 15.13
N PRO A 64 5.44 -3.36 15.54
CA PRO A 64 5.56 -4.72 14.98
C PRO A 64 4.52 -5.69 15.59
N LEU A 65 3.41 -5.19 16.15
CA LEU A 65 2.44 -5.95 16.93
C LEU A 65 1.46 -6.77 16.09
N ILE A 66 1.20 -6.36 14.84
CA ILE A 66 0.19 -6.97 13.97
C ILE A 66 0.83 -7.40 12.66
N ASP A 67 0.72 -8.69 12.37
CA ASP A 67 1.20 -9.29 11.14
C ASP A 67 0.22 -9.09 9.98
N TRP A 68 0.67 -9.45 8.77
CA TRP A 68 -0.16 -9.51 7.58
C TRP A 68 -1.38 -10.41 7.80
N GLY A 69 -2.58 -9.88 7.63
CA GLY A 69 -3.81 -10.66 7.78
C GLY A 69 -5.06 -9.81 7.77
N ALA A 70 -6.14 -10.39 8.29
CA ALA A 70 -7.41 -9.70 8.42
C ALA A 70 -7.30 -8.51 9.39
N LEU A 71 -8.06 -7.45 9.10
CA LEU A 71 -8.25 -6.30 9.96
C LEU A 71 -8.86 -6.74 11.30
N PRO A 72 -8.17 -6.56 12.44
CA PRO A 72 -8.65 -7.04 13.72
C PRO A 72 -10.05 -6.51 14.05
N MET A 73 -10.95 -7.41 14.45
CA MET A 73 -12.38 -7.09 14.66
C MET A 73 -12.64 -6.17 15.85
N HIS A 74 -11.74 -6.12 16.82
CA HIS A 74 -11.91 -5.34 18.05
C HIS A 74 -11.52 -3.86 17.91
N PHE A 75 -10.89 -3.46 16.81
CA PHE A 75 -10.57 -2.05 16.59
C PHE A 75 -11.73 -1.33 15.90
N PRO A 76 -12.15 -0.15 16.38
CA PRO A 76 -12.99 0.72 15.58
C PRO A 76 -12.24 1.13 14.32
N VAL A 77 -12.95 1.12 13.20
CA VAL A 77 -12.40 1.48 11.88
C VAL A 77 -13.04 2.75 11.34
N LEU A 78 -12.33 3.44 10.45
CA LEU A 78 -12.74 4.73 9.94
C LEU A 78 -14.14 4.71 9.29
N GLY A 79 -14.53 3.59 8.67
CA GLY A 79 -15.86 3.43 8.08
C GLY A 79 -16.95 3.55 9.14
N GLU A 80 -16.81 2.79 10.23
CA GLU A 80 -17.75 2.83 11.36
C GLU A 80 -17.81 4.22 12.00
N VAL A 81 -16.67 4.89 12.10
CA VAL A 81 -16.59 6.26 12.65
C VAL A 81 -17.36 7.23 11.75
N PHE A 82 -17.14 7.20 10.44
CA PHE A 82 -17.89 8.06 9.51
C PHE A 82 -19.38 7.74 9.52
N GLN A 83 -19.74 6.46 9.55
CA GLN A 83 -21.13 6.01 9.62
C GLN A 83 -21.83 6.55 10.88
N ARG A 84 -21.23 6.41 12.07
CA ARG A 84 -21.77 6.96 13.33
C ARG A 84 -21.95 8.47 13.30
N HIS A 85 -21.12 9.17 12.54
CA HIS A 85 -21.23 10.62 12.38
C HIS A 85 -22.19 11.05 11.26
N GLY A 86 -22.97 10.14 10.67
CA GLY A 86 -24.02 10.46 9.70
C GLY A 86 -23.51 10.72 8.28
N PHE A 87 -22.40 10.07 7.89
CA PHE A 87 -21.99 10.01 6.49
C PHE A 87 -22.53 8.72 5.86
N VAL A 88 -22.94 8.78 4.59
CA VAL A 88 -23.01 7.57 3.77
C VAL A 88 -21.58 7.20 3.37
N THR A 89 -21.25 5.93 3.51
CA THR A 89 -19.87 5.43 3.40
C THR A 89 -19.74 4.49 2.20
N ALA A 90 -18.74 4.71 1.35
CA ALA A 90 -18.44 3.87 0.20
C ALA A 90 -16.96 3.49 0.14
N PHE A 91 -16.69 2.22 -0.15
CA PHE A 91 -15.37 1.65 -0.32
C PHE A 91 -15.27 0.95 -1.69
N LEU A 92 -14.48 1.52 -2.58
CA LEU A 92 -14.20 0.99 -3.92
C LEU A 92 -12.73 0.57 -3.97
N ALA A 93 -12.44 -0.66 -4.37
CA ALA A 93 -11.05 -1.10 -4.49
C ALA A 93 -10.85 -2.17 -5.55
N ASP A 94 -9.68 -2.14 -6.19
CA ASP A 94 -9.13 -3.24 -7.00
C ASP A 94 -7.99 -3.97 -6.26
N ASN A 95 -7.73 -3.62 -5.00
CA ASN A 95 -6.71 -4.25 -4.17
C ASN A 95 -7.18 -5.64 -3.68
N PRO A 96 -6.62 -6.74 -4.21
CA PRO A 96 -7.12 -8.08 -3.94
C PRO A 96 -6.90 -8.50 -2.48
N HIS A 97 -5.97 -7.86 -1.77
CA HIS A 97 -5.71 -8.16 -0.36
C HIS A 97 -6.78 -7.58 0.57
N LEU A 98 -7.36 -6.44 0.20
CA LEU A 98 -8.42 -5.80 0.97
C LEU A 98 -9.79 -6.39 0.65
N MET A 99 -9.99 -6.89 -0.58
CA MET A 99 -11.28 -7.43 -1.03
C MET A 99 -11.45 -8.93 -0.76
N LYS A 100 -10.39 -9.61 -0.34
CA LYS A 100 -10.48 -11.03 0.03
C LYS A 100 -11.51 -11.26 1.13
N GLU A 101 -12.30 -12.32 0.97
CA GLU A 101 -13.26 -12.76 2.00
C GLU A 101 -12.56 -12.92 3.37
N GLY A 102 -13.17 -12.37 4.42
CA GLY A 102 -12.64 -12.36 5.77
C GLY A 102 -11.54 -11.32 6.04
N SER A 103 -11.19 -10.44 5.08
CA SER A 103 -10.20 -9.38 5.29
C SER A 103 -10.65 -8.33 6.31
N GLY A 104 -11.96 -8.08 6.44
CA GLY A 104 -12.55 -7.11 7.37
C GLY A 104 -12.49 -5.64 6.94
N PHE A 105 -11.88 -5.29 5.80
CA PHE A 105 -11.73 -3.87 5.39
C PHE A 105 -13.03 -3.20 4.94
N GLY A 106 -14.03 -3.95 4.52
CA GLY A 106 -15.37 -3.42 4.22
C GLY A 106 -16.19 -3.01 5.45
N ARG A 107 -15.67 -3.20 6.67
CA ARG A 107 -16.41 -2.93 7.90
C ARG A 107 -16.72 -1.44 8.05
N GLY A 108 -18.01 -1.14 8.30
CA GLY A 108 -18.50 0.23 8.46
C GLY A 108 -18.69 1.00 7.16
N PHE A 109 -18.69 0.32 6.01
CA PHE A 109 -19.06 0.91 4.72
C PHE A 109 -20.45 0.46 4.28
N ASP A 110 -21.32 1.39 3.90
CA ASP A 110 -22.67 1.12 3.36
C ASP A 110 -22.59 0.52 1.95
N VAL A 111 -21.59 0.92 1.17
CA VAL A 111 -21.30 0.39 -0.16
C VAL A 111 -19.87 -0.15 -0.19
N VAL A 112 -19.71 -1.42 -0.54
CA VAL A 112 -18.40 -2.02 -0.85
C VAL A 112 -18.43 -2.54 -2.28
N LYS A 113 -17.46 -2.12 -3.09
CA LYS A 113 -17.38 -2.46 -4.51
C LYS A 113 -15.98 -2.98 -4.83
N ASP A 114 -15.93 -4.28 -5.10
CA ASP A 114 -14.73 -4.99 -5.55
C ASP A 114 -14.59 -4.91 -7.07
N ILE A 115 -13.38 -4.60 -7.51
CA ILE A 115 -12.95 -4.63 -8.91
C ILE A 115 -11.97 -5.81 -9.06
N PRO A 116 -12.48 -7.00 -9.42
CA PRO A 116 -11.69 -8.22 -9.36
C PRO A 116 -10.69 -8.31 -10.50
N GLY A 117 -9.77 -9.27 -10.39
CA GLY A 117 -8.87 -9.66 -11.46
C GLY A 117 -7.46 -9.07 -11.39
N GLN A 118 -7.18 -8.25 -10.37
CA GLN A 118 -5.85 -7.72 -10.13
C GLN A 118 -4.89 -8.83 -9.70
N THR A 119 -3.65 -8.84 -10.20
CA THR A 119 -2.64 -9.89 -9.92
C THR A 119 -3.18 -11.33 -10.13
N ASP A 120 -3.07 -12.21 -9.13
CA ASP A 120 -3.48 -13.60 -9.15
C ASP A 120 -4.86 -13.87 -8.52
N ASP A 121 -5.74 -12.87 -8.57
CA ASP A 121 -7.11 -12.96 -8.08
C ASP A 121 -7.91 -14.08 -8.77
N ILE A 122 -8.85 -14.67 -8.02
CA ILE A 122 -9.70 -15.78 -8.46
C ILE A 122 -10.92 -15.21 -9.20
N PHE A 123 -10.68 -14.69 -10.40
CA PHE A 123 -11.71 -14.01 -11.19
C PHE A 123 -12.14 -14.82 -12.42
N GLN A 124 -11.18 -15.34 -13.20
CA GLN A 124 -11.47 -16.11 -14.42
C GLN A 124 -11.38 -17.64 -14.21
N PRO A 125 -12.22 -18.44 -14.88
CA PRO A 125 -12.19 -19.89 -14.77
C PRO A 125 -10.90 -20.47 -15.38
N LYS A 126 -10.51 -21.67 -14.96
CA LYS A 126 -9.22 -22.30 -15.37
C LYS A 126 -9.07 -22.48 -16.88
N ASN A 127 -10.16 -22.62 -17.61
CA ASN A 127 -10.21 -22.80 -19.06
C ASN A 127 -10.35 -21.48 -19.84
N ALA A 128 -10.36 -20.33 -19.17
CA ALA A 128 -10.37 -19.04 -19.86
C ALA A 128 -9.09 -18.87 -20.71
N PRO A 129 -9.16 -18.18 -21.85
CA PRO A 129 -7.98 -17.83 -22.64
C PRO A 129 -7.00 -16.97 -21.83
N MET A 130 -5.75 -16.98 -22.25
CA MET A 130 -4.65 -16.28 -21.58
C MET A 130 -3.92 -15.38 -22.57
N ILE A 131 -3.45 -14.23 -22.11
CA ILE A 131 -2.43 -13.48 -22.86
C ILE A 131 -1.12 -14.26 -22.88
N GLU A 132 -0.25 -13.98 -23.85
CA GLU A 132 1.13 -14.46 -23.80
C GLU A 132 1.92 -13.80 -22.68
N LEU A 133 2.96 -14.49 -22.20
CA LEU A 133 3.88 -13.92 -21.22
C LEU A 133 4.75 -12.84 -21.90
N PRO A 134 5.04 -11.73 -21.20
CA PRO A 134 5.83 -10.64 -21.78
C PRO A 134 7.34 -10.97 -21.86
N CYS A 135 7.79 -11.99 -21.11
CA CYS A 135 9.16 -12.48 -21.13
C CYS A 135 9.26 -13.92 -20.63
N ALA A 136 10.48 -14.46 -20.61
CA ALA A 136 10.78 -15.79 -20.08
C ALA A 136 10.33 -15.94 -18.62
N ILE A 137 9.71 -17.08 -18.30
CA ILE A 137 9.05 -17.31 -17.00
C ILE A 137 10.02 -17.25 -15.83
N GLU A 138 11.29 -17.59 -16.04
CA GLU A 138 12.35 -17.59 -15.02
C GLU A 138 12.64 -16.17 -14.50
N LYS A 139 12.30 -15.13 -15.27
CA LYS A 139 12.47 -13.73 -14.89
C LYS A 139 11.34 -13.19 -14.01
N LEU A 140 10.23 -13.92 -13.90
CA LEU A 140 9.03 -13.51 -13.18
C LEU A 140 8.94 -14.16 -11.80
N GLU A 141 8.59 -13.38 -10.78
CA GLU A 141 8.44 -13.84 -9.38
C GLU A 141 7.37 -14.91 -9.17
N PRO A 142 6.15 -14.75 -9.70
CA PRO A 142 5.06 -15.58 -9.24
C PRO A 142 5.19 -17.01 -9.77
N ARG A 143 4.80 -17.96 -8.93
CA ARG A 143 4.68 -19.37 -9.34
C ARG A 143 3.71 -19.49 -10.53
N ILE A 144 3.89 -20.51 -11.36
CA ILE A 144 3.09 -20.80 -12.57
C ILE A 144 1.58 -20.58 -12.35
N ARG A 145 1.01 -21.15 -11.28
CA ARG A 145 -0.42 -21.01 -10.97
C ARG A 145 -0.88 -19.55 -10.81
N ARG A 146 -0.05 -18.69 -10.19
CA ARG A 146 -0.35 -17.26 -10.01
C ARG A 146 -0.26 -16.53 -11.35
N LEU A 147 0.77 -16.81 -12.13
CA LEU A 147 0.94 -16.26 -13.48
C LEU A 147 -0.23 -16.63 -14.40
N GLU A 148 -0.67 -17.88 -14.41
CA GLU A 148 -1.82 -18.27 -15.23
C GLU A 148 -3.09 -17.52 -14.84
N ARG A 149 -3.34 -17.27 -13.55
CA ARG A 149 -4.51 -16.48 -13.12
C ARG A 149 -4.42 -15.05 -13.63
N TYR A 150 -3.28 -14.40 -13.42
CA TYR A 150 -3.01 -13.08 -13.96
C TYR A 150 -3.25 -13.04 -15.48
N ARG A 151 -2.69 -13.99 -16.23
CA ARG A 151 -2.83 -14.02 -17.70
C ARG A 151 -4.29 -14.16 -18.16
N ARG A 152 -5.11 -14.93 -17.44
CA ARG A 152 -6.55 -15.06 -17.73
C ARG A 152 -7.29 -13.76 -17.42
N ASN A 153 -7.00 -13.16 -16.26
CA ASN A 153 -7.62 -11.92 -15.84
C ASN A 153 -7.28 -10.76 -16.79
N ALA A 154 -6.00 -10.61 -17.12
CA ALA A 154 -5.51 -9.62 -18.07
C ALA A 154 -6.11 -9.83 -19.47
N TYR A 155 -6.26 -11.08 -19.93
CA TYR A 155 -6.97 -11.37 -21.19
C TYR A 155 -8.40 -10.83 -21.16
N TRP A 156 -9.16 -11.12 -20.10
CA TRP A 156 -10.55 -10.69 -19.97
C TRP A 156 -10.72 -9.17 -20.06
N TYR A 157 -9.82 -8.43 -19.42
CA TYR A 157 -9.79 -6.97 -19.43
C TYR A 157 -9.38 -6.40 -20.80
N ARG A 158 -8.31 -6.94 -21.41
CA ARG A 158 -7.82 -6.48 -22.72
C ARG A 158 -8.84 -6.67 -23.83
N GLN A 159 -9.61 -7.76 -23.82
CA GLN A 159 -10.70 -7.98 -24.79
C GLN A 159 -11.82 -6.93 -24.68
N ARG A 160 -11.93 -6.23 -23.55
CA ARG A 160 -12.90 -5.15 -23.32
C ARG A 160 -12.29 -3.76 -23.50
N GLY A 161 -11.02 -3.66 -23.89
CA GLY A 161 -10.32 -2.39 -24.04
C GLY A 161 -10.17 -1.62 -22.73
N THR A 162 -10.08 -2.32 -21.59
CA THR A 162 -9.93 -1.73 -20.25
C THR A 162 -8.90 -2.52 -19.42
N ASN A 163 -8.68 -2.12 -18.17
CA ASN A 163 -7.94 -2.82 -17.14
C ASN A 163 -8.57 -2.56 -15.75
N THR A 164 -7.95 -3.05 -14.68
CA THR A 164 -8.45 -2.92 -13.29
C THR A 164 -8.50 -1.46 -12.84
N THR A 165 -7.40 -0.71 -13.00
CA THR A 165 -7.31 0.70 -12.60
C THR A 165 -8.33 1.58 -13.33
N GLU A 166 -8.43 1.46 -14.66
CA GLU A 166 -9.44 2.16 -15.45
C GLU A 166 -10.86 1.83 -14.95
N THR A 167 -11.13 0.54 -14.71
CA THR A 167 -12.44 0.10 -14.20
C THR A 167 -12.73 0.70 -12.82
N LEU A 168 -11.78 0.68 -11.89
CA LEU A 168 -11.94 1.25 -10.56
C LEU A 168 -12.32 2.73 -10.61
N PHE A 169 -11.57 3.53 -11.36
CA PHE A 169 -11.86 4.97 -11.45
C PHE A 169 -13.14 5.27 -12.23
N ARG A 170 -13.50 4.46 -13.24
CA ARG A 170 -14.81 4.55 -13.91
C ARG A 170 -15.96 4.24 -12.96
N GLU A 171 -15.84 3.22 -12.12
CA GLU A 171 -16.85 2.91 -11.08
C GLU A 171 -16.94 4.03 -10.04
N ALA A 172 -15.82 4.62 -9.63
CA ALA A 172 -15.82 5.77 -8.71
C ALA A 172 -16.49 7.00 -9.33
N ILE A 173 -16.19 7.30 -10.61
CA ILE A 173 -16.86 8.37 -11.36
C ILE A 173 -18.36 8.11 -11.45
N ARG A 174 -18.78 6.87 -11.73
CA ARG A 174 -20.20 6.48 -11.78
C ARG A 174 -20.88 6.63 -10.43
N TRP A 175 -20.24 6.20 -9.34
CA TRP A 175 -20.78 6.38 -8.00
C TRP A 175 -21.00 7.86 -7.66
N LEU A 176 -20.11 8.74 -8.12
CA LEU A 176 -20.21 10.20 -8.00
C LEU A 176 -21.18 10.86 -8.99
N GLU A 177 -21.88 10.12 -9.86
CA GLU A 177 -22.96 10.67 -10.70
C GLU A 177 -24.19 11.03 -9.87
N ASN A 178 -24.49 10.23 -8.83
CA ASN A 178 -25.63 10.45 -7.94
C ASN A 178 -25.21 10.27 -6.46
N PRO A 179 -24.28 11.10 -5.95
CA PRO A 179 -23.77 10.95 -4.61
C PRO A 179 -24.82 11.41 -3.58
N PRO A 180 -24.85 10.82 -2.38
CA PRO A 180 -25.69 11.33 -1.30
C PRO A 180 -25.19 12.70 -0.82
N LYS A 181 -26.05 13.45 -0.10
CA LYS A 181 -25.75 14.83 0.33
C LYS A 181 -24.48 14.94 1.21
N ARG A 182 -24.16 13.90 1.97
CA ARG A 182 -22.99 13.85 2.85
C ARG A 182 -22.37 12.46 2.82
N PHE A 183 -21.14 12.37 2.33
CA PHE A 183 -20.49 11.09 2.13
C PHE A 183 -19.01 11.04 2.47
N PHE A 184 -18.56 9.81 2.73
CA PHE A 184 -17.17 9.40 2.81
C PHE A 184 -16.92 8.30 1.78
N LEU A 185 -16.01 8.56 0.83
CA LEU A 185 -15.63 7.63 -0.22
C LEU A 185 -14.14 7.29 -0.08
N TRP A 186 -13.83 6.01 0.11
CA TRP A 186 -12.48 5.46 0.04
C TRP A 186 -12.28 4.74 -1.28
N ILE A 187 -11.24 5.13 -2.02
CA ILE A 187 -10.79 4.48 -3.26
C ILE A 187 -9.41 3.89 -2.99
N ASP A 188 -9.28 2.56 -3.02
CA ASP A 188 -7.98 1.87 -2.92
C ASP A 188 -7.59 1.32 -4.29
N SER A 189 -6.63 1.98 -4.92
CA SER A 189 -6.05 1.58 -6.20
C SER A 189 -4.78 0.79 -5.97
N PHE A 190 -4.68 -0.39 -6.57
CA PHE A 190 -3.53 -1.27 -6.44
C PHE A 190 -2.36 -0.79 -7.30
N ASP A 191 -2.61 -0.22 -8.47
CA ASP A 191 -1.54 0.35 -9.29
C ASP A 191 -0.90 1.56 -8.57
N PRO A 192 0.43 1.77 -8.71
CA PRO A 192 1.38 1.12 -9.63
C PRO A 192 2.07 -0.16 -9.12
N HIS A 193 1.42 -1.00 -8.29
CA HIS A 193 1.96 -2.29 -7.88
C HIS A 193 2.20 -3.22 -9.07
N GLU A 194 3.17 -4.13 -8.97
CA GLU A 194 3.35 -5.17 -9.97
C GLU A 194 2.13 -6.12 -10.05
N PRO A 195 1.78 -6.67 -11.23
CA PRO A 195 2.50 -6.58 -12.50
C PRO A 195 2.35 -5.22 -13.19
N TRP A 196 3.46 -4.64 -13.67
CA TRP A 196 3.46 -3.37 -14.41
C TRP A 196 3.09 -3.60 -15.88
N ASP A 197 1.81 -3.66 -16.18
CA ASP A 197 1.26 -4.01 -17.50
C ASP A 197 0.28 -2.97 -18.08
N ALA A 198 0.46 -1.70 -17.69
CA ALA A 198 -0.24 -0.55 -18.21
C ALA A 198 -0.39 -0.56 -19.75
N PRO A 199 -1.53 -0.08 -20.29
CA PRO A 199 -1.72 0.02 -21.73
C PRO A 199 -0.58 0.80 -22.40
N LYS A 200 -0.16 0.34 -23.59
CA LYS A 200 1.03 0.86 -24.32
C LYS A 200 1.09 2.38 -24.45
N ARG A 201 -0.06 3.05 -24.61
CA ARG A 201 -0.16 4.52 -24.66
C ARG A 201 0.48 5.24 -23.46
N TYR A 202 0.54 4.59 -22.29
CA TYR A 202 1.20 5.15 -21.10
C TYR A 202 2.70 4.82 -21.04
N LEU A 203 3.16 3.81 -21.80
CA LEU A 203 4.58 3.43 -21.92
C LEU A 203 5.31 4.25 -23.00
N GLU A 204 4.61 4.60 -24.09
CA GLU A 204 5.15 5.35 -25.25
C GLU A 204 6.02 6.58 -24.90
N PRO A 205 5.70 7.39 -23.87
CA PRO A 205 6.54 8.54 -23.52
C PRO A 205 7.88 8.20 -22.86
N TYR A 206 8.11 6.93 -22.49
CA TYR A 206 9.27 6.51 -21.71
C TYR A 206 10.30 5.78 -22.56
N PRO A 207 11.60 5.89 -22.22
CA PRO A 207 12.65 5.21 -22.95
C PRO A 207 12.48 3.69 -22.88
N TRP A 208 12.74 3.02 -23.99
CA TRP A 208 12.69 1.56 -24.10
C TRP A 208 14.00 1.04 -24.67
N ASN A 209 14.55 -0.01 -24.05
CA ASN A 209 15.73 -0.70 -24.53
C ASN A 209 15.32 -2.02 -25.21
N PRO A 210 15.56 -2.20 -26.52
CA PRO A 210 15.17 -3.41 -27.25
C PRO A 210 15.92 -4.67 -26.78
N ASP A 211 17.09 -4.53 -26.14
CA ASP A 211 17.87 -5.65 -25.60
C ASP A 211 17.37 -6.10 -24.21
N GLY A 212 16.46 -5.34 -23.61
CA GLY A 212 15.87 -5.62 -22.31
C GLY A 212 14.53 -6.36 -22.43
N ALA A 213 14.30 -7.34 -21.57
CA ALA A 213 13.00 -8.01 -21.48
C ALA A 213 11.93 -7.12 -20.80
N GLU A 214 10.66 -7.35 -21.15
CA GLU A 214 9.49 -6.76 -20.49
C GLU A 214 9.18 -7.49 -19.19
N VAL A 215 9.97 -7.23 -18.14
CA VAL A 215 9.80 -7.85 -16.82
C VAL A 215 8.75 -7.07 -16.02
N THR A 216 7.49 -7.48 -16.13
CA THR A 216 6.36 -6.80 -15.46
C THR A 216 6.21 -7.18 -14.00
N TRP A 217 6.64 -8.38 -13.61
CA TRP A 217 6.48 -8.91 -12.24
C TRP A 217 7.80 -9.51 -11.72
N PRO A 218 8.78 -8.67 -11.32
CA PRO A 218 10.13 -9.10 -11.00
C PRO A 218 10.23 -9.85 -9.66
N HIS A 219 11.23 -10.73 -9.55
CA HIS A 219 11.60 -11.41 -8.31
C HIS A 219 11.97 -10.42 -7.22
N ASN A 220 11.52 -10.74 -6.00
CA ASN A 220 12.04 -10.07 -4.80
C ASN A 220 13.54 -10.37 -4.65
N GLY A 221 14.32 -9.35 -4.30
CA GLY A 221 15.75 -9.50 -4.04
C GLY A 221 16.63 -8.41 -4.67
N PRO A 222 17.94 -8.69 -4.83
CA PRO A 222 18.88 -7.73 -5.40
C PRO A 222 18.61 -7.45 -6.88
N ALA A 223 18.69 -6.19 -7.29
CA ALA A 223 18.52 -5.75 -8.68
C ALA A 223 19.54 -6.39 -9.66
N GLY A 224 20.70 -6.84 -9.17
CA GLY A 224 21.74 -7.46 -9.99
C GLY A 224 21.37 -8.79 -10.64
N ARG A 225 20.17 -9.33 -10.35
CA ARG A 225 19.58 -10.45 -11.12
C ARG A 225 19.22 -10.06 -12.55
N TYR A 226 18.98 -8.78 -12.80
CA TYR A 226 18.52 -8.26 -14.09
C TYR A 226 19.62 -7.45 -14.76
N SER A 227 19.65 -7.46 -16.10
CA SER A 227 20.56 -6.63 -16.88
C SER A 227 20.19 -5.14 -16.74
N GLU A 228 21.12 -4.23 -17.05
CA GLU A 228 20.81 -2.80 -17.06
C GLU A 228 19.71 -2.43 -18.07
N ALA A 229 19.63 -3.15 -19.21
CA ALA A 229 18.57 -2.99 -20.19
C ALA A 229 17.20 -3.39 -19.62
N GLU A 230 17.13 -4.51 -18.89
CA GLU A 230 15.91 -4.95 -18.20
C GLU A 230 15.51 -3.99 -17.09
N LEU A 231 16.47 -3.52 -16.28
CA LEU A 231 16.22 -2.55 -15.22
C LEU A 231 15.74 -1.21 -15.79
N ALA A 232 16.24 -0.79 -16.96
CA ALA A 232 15.74 0.38 -17.66
C ALA A 232 14.28 0.20 -18.08
N ASN A 233 13.94 -0.95 -18.70
CA ASN A 233 12.58 -1.26 -19.12
C ASN A 233 11.62 -1.37 -17.93
N MET A 234 12.03 -2.02 -16.84
CA MET A 234 11.25 -2.09 -15.59
C MET A 234 10.93 -0.71 -15.01
N ARG A 235 11.88 0.23 -15.04
CA ARG A 235 11.63 1.62 -14.62
C ARG A 235 10.60 2.29 -15.51
N SER A 236 10.64 2.06 -16.82
CA SER A 236 9.66 2.60 -17.77
C SER A 236 8.27 1.99 -17.61
N LEU A 237 8.18 0.68 -17.35
CA LEU A 237 6.92 -0.01 -17.05
C LEU A 237 6.28 0.53 -15.76
N TYR A 238 7.05 0.69 -14.68
CA TYR A 238 6.55 1.30 -13.44
C TYR A 238 6.05 2.74 -13.66
N LYS A 239 6.78 3.55 -14.45
CA LYS A 239 6.35 4.91 -14.80
C LYS A 239 5.08 4.93 -15.65
N ALA A 240 4.89 3.94 -16.52
CA ALA A 240 3.66 3.79 -17.29
C ALA A 240 2.45 3.56 -16.38
N GLU A 241 2.59 2.74 -15.33
CA GLU A 241 1.54 2.60 -14.31
C GLU A 241 1.27 3.91 -13.57
N VAL A 242 2.33 4.62 -13.15
CA VAL A 242 2.18 5.93 -12.50
C VAL A 242 1.41 6.91 -13.38
N SER A 243 1.73 7.00 -14.68
CA SER A 243 1.01 7.87 -15.61
C SER A 243 -0.43 7.44 -15.85
N GLN A 244 -0.70 6.14 -15.82
CA GLN A 244 -2.06 5.62 -15.90
C GLN A 244 -2.88 6.02 -14.67
N SER A 245 -2.33 5.83 -13.46
CA SER A 245 -2.96 6.25 -12.21
C SER A 245 -3.21 7.77 -12.22
N ASP A 246 -2.22 8.58 -12.60
CA ASP A 246 -2.36 10.03 -12.74
C ASP A 246 -3.52 10.42 -13.68
N TYR A 247 -3.57 9.82 -14.86
CA TYR A 247 -4.62 10.08 -15.84
C TYR A 247 -6.01 9.82 -15.26
N TRP A 248 -6.23 8.65 -14.66
CA TRP A 248 -7.55 8.28 -14.14
C TRP A 248 -7.94 9.05 -12.88
N ILE A 249 -6.98 9.41 -12.02
CA ILE A 249 -7.19 10.35 -10.92
C ILE A 249 -7.60 11.71 -11.48
N GLY A 250 -6.94 12.19 -12.55
CA GLY A 250 -7.33 13.42 -13.25
C GLY A 250 -8.77 13.37 -13.75
N ARG A 251 -9.17 12.29 -14.42
CA ARG A 251 -10.54 12.07 -14.90
C ARG A 251 -11.55 12.09 -13.76
N LEU A 252 -11.23 11.49 -12.62
CA LEU A 252 -12.07 11.53 -11.42
C LEU A 252 -12.21 12.98 -10.92
N LEU A 253 -11.11 13.69 -10.73
CA LEU A 253 -11.11 15.07 -10.25
C LEU A 253 -11.89 16.03 -11.18
N ASP A 254 -11.72 15.89 -12.49
CA ASP A 254 -12.43 16.70 -13.48
C ASP A 254 -13.94 16.43 -13.43
N SER A 255 -14.33 15.16 -13.26
CA SER A 255 -15.72 14.75 -13.06
C SER A 255 -16.34 15.41 -11.83
N MET A 256 -15.57 15.54 -10.74
CA MET A 256 -16.03 16.22 -9.53
C MET A 256 -16.15 17.74 -9.72
N ARG A 257 -15.19 18.36 -10.42
CA ARG A 257 -15.18 19.80 -10.72
C ARG A 257 -16.35 20.22 -11.59
N ALA A 258 -16.67 19.44 -12.62
CA ALA A 258 -17.79 19.70 -13.52
C ALA A 258 -19.15 19.76 -12.79
N ARG A 259 -19.28 19.06 -11.65
CA ARG A 259 -20.50 19.03 -10.82
C ARG A 259 -20.51 20.06 -9.70
N ALA A 260 -19.42 20.80 -9.49
CA ALA A 260 -19.26 21.73 -8.39
C ALA A 260 -19.72 23.20 -8.60
N PRO A 261 -20.43 23.64 -9.66
CA PRO A 261 -21.00 24.98 -9.67
C PRO A 261 -22.27 25.03 -8.80
N GLY A 262 -22.10 25.07 -7.48
CA GLY A 262 -23.18 25.27 -6.50
C GLY A 262 -23.06 24.40 -5.23
N GLU A 263 -22.85 25.04 -4.09
CA GLU A 263 -23.23 24.57 -2.74
C GLU A 263 -22.51 23.40 -2.04
N HIS A 264 -21.55 22.69 -2.62
CA HIS A 264 -20.87 21.59 -1.89
C HIS A 264 -19.40 21.90 -1.55
N GLY A 265 -19.19 22.30 -0.30
CA GLY A 265 -17.90 22.66 0.30
C GLY A 265 -16.78 21.66 -0.03
N ARG A 266 -15.70 22.20 -0.59
CA ARG A 266 -14.54 21.53 -1.19
C ARG A 266 -13.53 21.08 -0.15
N HIS A 267 -13.41 19.79 0.18
CA HIS A 267 -12.21 19.29 0.85
C HIS A 267 -11.88 17.85 0.43
N PHE A 268 -10.72 17.67 -0.22
CA PHE A 268 -10.21 16.39 -0.72
C PHE A 268 -8.92 16.05 0.05
N LEU A 269 -8.80 14.84 0.58
CA LEU A 269 -7.56 14.38 1.22
C LEU A 269 -6.91 13.32 0.32
N PHE A 270 -5.80 13.67 -0.31
CA PHE A 270 -5.02 12.75 -1.15
C PHE A 270 -3.97 12.05 -0.28
N GLY A 271 -3.92 10.71 -0.33
CA GLY A 271 -2.93 9.91 0.39
C GLY A 271 -2.37 8.83 -0.51
N SER A 272 -1.42 9.18 -1.40
CA SER A 272 -0.62 8.15 -2.07
C SER A 272 0.25 7.40 -1.05
N ARG A 273 0.47 6.10 -1.25
CA ARG A 273 1.59 5.43 -0.60
C ARG A 273 2.86 6.22 -0.96
N LEU A 274 3.72 6.47 0.02
CA LEU A 274 4.99 7.15 -0.18
C LEU A 274 6.08 6.23 0.33
N LEU A 275 6.81 5.58 -0.58
CA LEU A 275 7.99 4.78 -0.21
C LEU A 275 9.16 5.72 0.15
N PRO A 276 9.88 5.53 1.26
CA PRO A 276 11.04 6.37 1.60
C PRO A 276 12.23 6.20 0.64
N GLY A 277 13.10 7.21 0.65
CA GLY A 277 14.22 7.41 -0.26
C GLY A 277 15.23 6.26 -0.36
N ARG A 278 15.79 6.11 -1.57
CA ARG A 278 16.82 5.14 -2.00
C ARG A 278 16.39 3.67 -2.05
N THR A 279 15.19 3.39 -2.55
CA THR A 279 14.83 2.02 -2.93
C THR A 279 15.17 1.82 -4.42
N ARG A 280 16.14 0.94 -4.75
CA ARG A 280 16.30 0.41 -6.12
C ARG A 280 15.10 -0.51 -6.38
N ILE A 281 14.52 -0.47 -7.59
CA ILE A 281 13.32 -1.24 -7.93
C ILE A 281 13.58 -2.74 -7.76
N CYS A 282 13.13 -3.24 -6.61
CA CYS A 282 12.82 -4.60 -6.19
C CYS A 282 12.26 -4.42 -4.77
N ARG A 283 11.13 -5.05 -4.45
CA ARG A 283 10.50 -5.02 -3.13
C ARG A 283 11.55 -5.24 -2.03
N GLN A 284 11.90 -4.19 -1.29
CA GLN A 284 12.81 -4.30 -0.16
C GLN A 284 12.04 -4.86 1.03
N THR A 285 12.41 -6.07 1.43
CA THR A 285 12.44 -6.43 2.85
C THR A 285 13.43 -5.49 3.54
N ALA A 286 13.13 -5.13 4.79
CA ALA A 286 13.82 -4.10 5.58
C ALA A 286 15.35 -4.05 5.33
N PRO A 287 15.95 -2.87 5.08
CA PRO A 287 17.39 -2.76 5.11
C PRO A 287 17.87 -2.95 6.55
N GLY A 288 18.72 -3.96 6.78
CA GLY A 288 19.68 -3.88 7.89
C GLY A 288 20.58 -2.65 7.67
N PRO A 289 21.09 -2.01 8.74
CA PRO A 289 21.85 -0.78 8.63
C PRO A 289 23.06 -0.99 7.71
N SER A 290 23.26 -0.06 6.77
CA SER A 290 24.44 -0.04 5.91
C SER A 290 25.63 0.56 6.66
N ASP A 291 26.84 0.06 6.39
CA ASP A 291 28.12 0.46 7.03
C ASP A 291 28.48 1.96 6.93
N ALA A 292 27.67 2.78 6.23
CA ALA A 292 27.82 4.22 6.18
C ALA A 292 27.29 4.96 7.42
N ASP A 293 26.40 4.34 8.22
CA ASP A 293 25.80 4.96 9.42
C ASP A 293 26.57 4.70 10.72
N LEU A 294 27.72 4.01 10.66
CA LEU A 294 28.53 3.67 11.84
C LEU A 294 29.77 4.55 12.07
N ARG A 295 29.92 5.67 11.34
CA ARG A 295 30.99 6.66 11.63
C ARG A 295 30.47 7.74 12.56
N GLY A 296 30.30 7.40 13.83
CA GLY A 296 29.92 8.39 14.84
C GLY A 296 29.91 7.89 16.29
N ALA A 297 29.81 6.59 16.54
CA ALA A 297 29.82 6.05 17.89
C ALA A 297 31.19 5.43 18.22
N ARG A 298 32.01 6.13 19.00
CA ARG A 298 33.13 5.50 19.70
C ARG A 298 32.60 4.70 20.91
N PRO A 299 33.22 3.55 21.23
CA PRO A 299 32.69 2.58 22.20
C PRO A 299 33.10 2.90 23.64
N HIS A 300 32.24 2.58 24.60
CA HIS A 300 32.66 2.30 25.98
C HIS A 300 32.76 0.77 26.16
N PRO A 301 33.91 0.23 26.59
CA PRO A 301 34.07 -1.19 26.85
C PRO A 301 33.61 -1.51 28.28
N VAL A 302 32.79 -2.55 28.43
CA VAL A 302 32.72 -3.32 29.68
C VAL A 302 33.11 -4.75 29.33
N ALA A 303 34.22 -5.17 29.91
CA ALA A 303 34.82 -6.48 29.76
C ALA A 303 34.32 -7.48 30.81
N HIS A 304 34.53 -8.76 30.47
CA HIS A 304 34.75 -9.96 31.30
C HIS A 304 33.71 -11.10 31.13
N PRO A 305 34.11 -12.37 31.29
CA PRO A 305 35.17 -13.07 30.54
C PRO A 305 34.69 -14.44 30.01
N ALA A 306 35.59 -15.09 29.28
CA ALA A 306 35.43 -16.33 28.53
C ALA A 306 35.10 -17.61 29.34
N SER A 307 34.41 -18.53 28.66
CA SER A 307 34.71 -19.98 28.54
C SER A 307 33.59 -20.58 27.65
N GLY A 308 33.75 -21.52 26.73
CA GLY A 308 34.82 -22.44 26.37
C GLY A 308 34.13 -23.70 25.82
N ARG A 309 34.66 -24.23 24.71
CA ARG A 309 34.51 -25.60 24.16
C ARG A 309 33.50 -25.88 23.03
N VAL A 310 34.17 -26.14 21.91
CA VAL A 310 33.88 -26.99 20.74
C VAL A 310 33.21 -28.33 21.07
N GLY A 311 32.32 -28.79 20.18
CA GLY A 311 31.89 -30.18 20.08
C GLY A 311 31.07 -30.48 18.82
N ARG A 312 31.73 -31.00 17.77
CA ARG A 312 31.10 -31.64 16.60
C ARG A 312 30.34 -32.91 17.00
N ARG A 313 29.27 -33.26 16.26
CA ARG A 313 29.11 -34.57 15.59
C ARG A 313 27.87 -34.62 14.68
N HIS A 314 28.08 -35.23 13.52
CA HIS A 314 27.11 -35.66 12.51
C HIS A 314 26.18 -36.77 13.01
N ASN A 315 24.96 -36.87 12.46
CA ASN A 315 24.56 -37.95 11.53
C ASN A 315 23.06 -37.86 11.14
N ASN A 316 22.80 -37.84 9.84
CA ASN A 316 21.59 -38.34 9.16
C ASN A 316 21.77 -39.89 8.97
N PRO A 317 20.81 -40.73 8.49
CA PRO A 317 19.59 -40.45 7.72
C PRO A 317 18.30 -41.19 8.18
N GLY A 318 17.18 -40.94 7.47
CA GLY A 318 15.79 -41.42 7.69
C GLY A 318 15.55 -42.95 7.57
N PRO A 319 14.32 -43.47 7.33
CA PRO A 319 13.28 -42.95 6.40
C PRO A 319 11.81 -43.02 6.90
N VAL A 320 10.89 -42.54 6.04
CA VAL A 320 9.40 -42.62 6.13
C VAL A 320 8.93 -43.98 5.54
N PRO A 321 7.75 -44.54 5.92
CA PRO A 321 6.59 -44.43 5.03
C PRO A 321 5.19 -44.32 5.71
N ALA A 322 4.35 -43.53 5.02
CA ALA A 322 2.90 -43.59 4.75
C ALA A 322 1.84 -44.28 5.65
N ALA A 323 0.66 -43.62 5.60
CA ALA A 323 -0.72 -44.13 5.63
C ALA A 323 -1.47 -44.16 6.99
N GLY A 324 -2.73 -43.71 6.95
CA GLY A 324 -3.74 -44.07 7.95
C GLY A 324 -4.62 -42.93 8.44
N SER A 325 -5.86 -42.93 7.97
CA SER A 325 -6.95 -42.00 8.24
C SER A 325 -7.72 -42.25 9.57
N VAL A 326 -8.48 -41.24 10.02
CA VAL A 326 -9.77 -41.28 10.77
C VAL A 326 -9.78 -41.07 12.32
N ARG A 327 -10.42 -39.93 12.69
CA ARG A 327 -11.33 -39.57 13.82
C ARG A 327 -10.90 -39.51 15.31
N HIS A 328 -11.26 -38.34 15.87
CA HIS A 328 -11.85 -37.98 17.18
C HIS A 328 -11.29 -38.50 18.52
N GLY A 329 -11.08 -37.55 19.44
CA GLY A 329 -11.42 -37.74 20.86
C GLY A 329 -10.35 -37.37 21.89
N ALA A 330 -10.48 -36.18 22.48
CA ALA A 330 -10.19 -35.76 23.86
C ALA A 330 -8.92 -36.21 24.64
N ARG A 331 -8.25 -35.17 25.18
CA ARG A 331 -7.53 -35.06 26.48
C ARG A 331 -6.47 -36.10 26.88
N ALA A 332 -5.22 -35.64 27.03
CA ALA A 332 -4.53 -35.40 28.30
C ALA A 332 -3.01 -35.32 28.07
N GLY A 333 -2.37 -34.34 28.70
CA GLY A 333 -0.98 -33.95 28.43
C GLY A 333 0.10 -34.92 28.88
N ARG A 334 1.29 -34.73 28.29
CA ARG A 334 2.57 -34.89 28.98
C ARG A 334 3.46 -33.71 28.63
N HIS A 335 3.80 -32.96 29.68
CA HIS A 335 4.87 -31.98 29.73
C HIS A 335 6.22 -32.65 29.45
N GLN A 336 7.08 -31.96 28.70
CA GLN A 336 8.47 -31.78 29.12
C GLN A 336 8.73 -30.29 29.24
N SER A 337 8.87 -29.89 30.51
CA SER A 337 9.30 -28.60 30.99
C SER A 337 10.81 -28.44 30.78
N CYS A 338 11.23 -27.23 30.44
CA CYS A 338 12.46 -26.66 30.98
C CYS A 338 12.11 -25.29 31.56
N SER A 339 12.15 -25.24 32.89
CA SER A 339 11.91 -24.08 33.74
C SER A 339 13.10 -23.12 33.71
N VAL A 340 12.85 -21.82 33.49
CA VAL A 340 13.69 -20.74 34.01
C VAL A 340 12.75 -19.80 34.75
N GLY A 341 13.04 -19.56 36.03
CA GLY A 341 12.17 -18.90 37.00
C GLY A 341 11.89 -17.41 36.74
N PRO A 342 10.97 -16.82 37.52
CA PRO A 342 10.46 -15.47 37.27
C PRO A 342 11.49 -14.41 37.68
N ARG A 343 11.96 -13.60 36.72
CA ARG A 343 12.55 -12.29 37.04
C ARG A 343 11.41 -11.28 37.16
N GLN A 344 11.23 -10.78 38.38
CA GLN A 344 10.42 -9.60 38.66
C GLN A 344 10.95 -8.43 37.83
N PHE A 345 10.16 -7.96 36.87
CA PHE A 345 10.38 -6.66 36.25
C PHE A 345 9.70 -5.60 37.13
N THR A 346 10.51 -4.86 37.86
CA THR A 346 10.12 -3.62 38.53
C THR A 346 9.63 -2.61 37.49
N ARG A 347 8.45 -2.02 37.74
CA ARG A 347 7.88 -0.89 36.96
C ARG A 347 8.92 0.23 36.80
N PRO A 348 9.17 0.77 35.59
CA PRO A 348 9.81 2.06 35.45
C PRO A 348 8.85 3.18 35.91
N PRO A 349 9.36 4.31 36.43
CA PRO A 349 8.52 5.42 36.87
C PRO A 349 7.78 6.06 35.68
N ALA A 350 6.59 6.59 35.97
CA ALA A 350 5.74 7.28 35.01
C ALA A 350 6.47 8.46 34.36
N ALA A 351 6.51 8.48 33.02
CA ALA A 351 6.94 9.65 32.26
C ALA A 351 5.88 10.76 32.38
N PRO A 352 6.29 12.04 32.50
CA PRO A 352 5.33 13.15 32.57
C PRO A 352 4.57 13.30 31.25
N ALA A 353 3.30 13.64 31.34
CA ALA A 353 2.42 13.87 30.20
C ALA A 353 2.97 15.01 29.32
N SER A 354 3.48 14.67 28.14
CA SER A 354 3.83 15.63 27.10
C SER A 354 2.57 15.95 26.29
N GLU A 355 2.23 17.25 26.19
CA GLU A 355 1.17 17.78 25.32
C GLU A 355 1.29 17.27 23.87
N PRO A 356 0.17 17.09 23.15
CA PRO A 356 0.21 16.65 21.77
C PRO A 356 0.93 17.68 20.90
N ALA A 357 2.00 17.23 20.23
CA ALA A 357 2.76 18.01 19.28
C ALA A 357 1.85 18.54 18.17
N VAL A 358 1.62 19.86 18.16
CA VAL A 358 0.99 20.57 17.05
C VAL A 358 1.93 20.46 15.84
N LEU A 359 1.49 19.75 14.80
CA LEU A 359 2.13 19.72 13.47
C LEU A 359 2.22 21.16 12.92
N ARG A 360 3.33 21.85 13.17
CA ARG A 360 3.66 23.11 12.50
C ARG A 360 4.27 22.79 11.14
N GLY A 361 3.43 22.78 10.10
CA GLY A 361 3.91 22.78 8.72
C GLY A 361 4.71 24.06 8.44
N ARG A 362 5.96 23.93 7.97
CA ARG A 362 6.72 25.06 7.43
C ARG A 362 6.18 25.39 6.04
N ARG A 363 5.63 26.59 5.85
CA ARG A 363 5.38 27.16 4.52
C ARG A 363 6.72 27.45 3.83
N MET A 364 6.83 27.10 2.56
CA MET A 364 7.82 27.70 1.66
C MET A 364 7.40 29.14 1.32
N PRO A 365 8.34 30.08 1.12
CA PRO A 365 8.00 31.48 0.89
C PRO A 365 7.28 31.65 -0.45
N SER A 366 6.06 32.20 -0.41
CA SER A 366 5.31 32.65 -1.58
C SER A 366 5.62 34.11 -1.85
N ALA A 367 5.86 34.45 -3.12
CA ALA A 367 5.90 35.83 -3.61
C ALA A 367 4.57 36.54 -3.32
N GLU A 368 4.66 37.84 -3.03
CA GLU A 368 3.61 38.73 -2.52
C GLU A 368 2.37 38.84 -3.42
N GLY A 369 1.20 38.97 -2.77
CA GLY A 369 -0.07 39.38 -3.41
C GLY A 369 -1.26 38.51 -2.99
N ASP A 370 -1.80 38.74 -1.80
CA ASP A 370 -3.00 38.06 -1.28
C ASP A 370 -4.25 38.92 -1.52
N PRO A 371 -5.34 38.35 -2.08
CA PRO A 371 -6.67 38.72 -1.67
C PRO A 371 -7.38 37.52 -1.02
N GLU A 372 -7.94 37.80 0.16
CA GLU A 372 -8.71 36.94 1.05
C GLU A 372 -9.34 35.67 0.45
N LEU A 373 -8.81 34.50 0.81
CA LEU A 373 -9.47 33.20 0.61
C LEU A 373 -10.53 32.96 1.71
N PRO A 374 -11.82 32.76 1.36
CA PRO A 374 -12.81 32.36 2.34
C PRO A 374 -12.71 30.86 2.63
N HIS A 375 -12.87 30.51 3.91
CA HIS A 375 -12.95 29.16 4.51
C HIS A 375 -11.63 28.46 4.86
N ARG A 376 -11.29 28.51 6.16
CA ARG A 376 -10.21 27.74 6.79
C ARG A 376 -10.46 26.23 6.64
N LEU A 377 -9.51 25.52 6.02
CA LEU A 377 -9.41 24.06 6.03
C LEU A 377 -9.45 23.50 7.45
N ASP A 378 -10.39 22.60 7.73
CA ASP A 378 -10.42 21.84 8.97
C ASP A 378 -9.77 20.46 8.80
N ALA A 379 -8.46 20.47 8.54
CA ALA A 379 -7.66 19.25 8.35
C ALA A 379 -7.63 18.33 9.59
N GLY A 380 -8.10 18.81 10.74
CA GLY A 380 -8.15 18.06 11.99
C GLY A 380 -9.43 17.23 12.19
N LEU A 381 -10.44 17.33 11.32
CA LEU A 381 -11.73 16.66 11.56
C LEU A 381 -11.57 15.15 11.74
N VAL A 382 -10.91 14.46 10.80
CA VAL A 382 -10.71 13.00 10.85
C VAL A 382 -9.94 12.61 12.11
N ALA A 383 -8.87 13.33 12.43
CA ALA A 383 -8.08 13.11 13.64
C ALA A 383 -8.92 13.32 14.92
N ARG A 384 -9.80 14.33 14.96
CA ARG A 384 -10.68 14.60 16.11
C ARG A 384 -11.82 13.59 16.24
N LEU A 385 -12.40 13.12 15.13
CA LEU A 385 -13.39 12.04 15.16
C LEU A 385 -12.74 10.75 15.67
N LEU A 386 -11.56 10.39 15.14
CA LEU A 386 -10.81 9.23 15.61
C LEU A 386 -10.31 9.36 17.05
N ALA A 387 -9.97 10.56 17.52
CA ALA A 387 -9.52 10.79 18.89
C ALA A 387 -10.65 10.70 19.92
N ARG A 388 -11.86 11.15 19.58
CA ARG A 388 -13.05 11.05 20.46
C ARG A 388 -13.50 9.62 20.71
N GLU A 389 -13.15 8.70 19.80
CA GLU A 389 -13.49 7.27 19.88
C GLU A 389 -12.35 6.42 20.50
N ARG A 390 -11.25 7.05 20.94
CA ARG A 390 -10.12 6.37 21.63
C ARG A 390 -10.21 6.43 23.16
N THR A 391 -11.11 7.24 23.68
CA THR A 391 -11.53 7.26 25.09
C THR A 391 -12.75 6.38 25.24
#